data_AF-A0A954Y071-F1
#
_entry.id   AF-A0A954Y071-F1
#
_cell.length_a   1.000
_cell.length_b   1.000
_cell.length_c   1.000
_cell.angle_alpha   90.00
_cell.angle_beta   90.00
_cell.angle_gamma   90.00
#
_symmetry.space_group_name_H-M   'P 1'
#
loop_
_entity.id
_entity.type
_entity.pdbx_description
1 polymer ?
#
loop_
_entity_poly.entity_id
_entity_poly.type
_entity_poly.pdbx_seq_one_letter_code
_entity_poly.pdbx_strand_id
1 'polypeptide(L)'
;MPTRSATQLDFAAAAQRCVRWCFVLAMVFLATTATGCVRRRLLIRSNPPGATVYVDNQPIGVTPCATSFIYYGTREIRLVKPGYETLTINQPIPAPWYEIPPFDFVSENVVTKEIQDYRTVSFNLTPQVIVPTETLIGRADQLRQATLTGGPLPADAGVPLLPPSLGQAPLGPPTIITPDGQTTLAPQGVPAPMLAPEYVAPGVALPTTPGAGLLPPGGQVLEPLPPAR
;
A
#
# COMPACT_ATOMS: atom_id res chain seq x y z
N MET A 1 49.91 -11.71 -75.08
CA MET A 1 49.84 -10.72 -73.98
C MET A 1 48.41 -10.67 -73.47
N PRO A 2 48.09 -11.16 -72.27
CA PRO A 2 46.71 -11.17 -71.80
C PRO A 2 46.36 -9.85 -71.13
N THR A 3 45.41 -9.13 -71.73
CA THR A 3 44.73 -7.96 -71.16
C THR A 3 43.79 -8.42 -70.04
N ARG A 4 44.26 -8.35 -68.78
CA ARG A 4 43.36 -8.44 -67.60
C ARG A 4 42.52 -7.17 -67.55
N SER A 5 41.37 -7.21 -68.20
CA SER A 5 40.42 -6.12 -68.33
C SER A 5 39.78 -5.75 -66.97
N ALA A 6 39.61 -4.44 -66.78
CA ALA A 6 39.16 -3.68 -65.61
C ALA A 6 38.07 -4.30 -64.71
N THR A 7 37.21 -5.17 -65.25
CA THR A 7 36.08 -5.79 -64.56
C THR A 7 36.46 -6.57 -63.30
N GLN A 8 37.65 -7.21 -63.27
CA GLN A 8 38.12 -8.00 -62.11
C GLN A 8 38.47 -7.13 -60.89
N LEU A 9 38.87 -5.86 -61.10
CA LEU A 9 39.21 -4.92 -60.03
C LEU A 9 37.94 -4.31 -59.39
N ASP A 10 36.87 -4.13 -60.18
CA ASP A 10 35.61 -3.56 -59.69
C ASP A 10 34.84 -4.52 -58.78
N PHE A 11 34.83 -5.83 -59.09
CA PHE A 11 34.21 -6.85 -58.24
C PHE A 11 34.94 -7.01 -56.90
N ALA A 12 36.28 -6.97 -56.89
CA ALA A 12 37.06 -7.02 -55.65
C ALA A 12 36.82 -5.77 -54.77
N ALA A 13 36.74 -4.58 -55.38
CA ALA A 13 36.42 -3.34 -54.66
C ALA A 13 34.96 -3.29 -54.17
N ALA A 14 34.01 -3.85 -54.92
CA ALA A 14 32.60 -3.98 -54.50
C ALA A 14 32.45 -4.97 -53.33
N ALA A 15 33.12 -6.13 -53.39
CA ALA A 15 33.15 -7.10 -52.30
C ALA A 15 33.77 -6.52 -51.03
N GLN A 16 34.88 -5.76 -51.15
CA GLN A 16 35.52 -5.07 -50.02
C GLN A 16 34.63 -4.00 -49.39
N ARG A 17 33.81 -3.31 -50.20
CA ARG A 17 32.82 -2.33 -49.73
C ARG A 17 31.64 -2.99 -49.01
N CYS A 18 31.16 -4.13 -49.51
CA CYS A 18 30.14 -4.94 -48.85
C CYS A 18 30.65 -5.49 -47.51
N VAL A 19 31.87 -6.05 -47.45
CA VAL A 19 32.46 -6.56 -46.20
C VAL A 19 32.64 -5.44 -45.18
N ARG A 20 33.12 -4.25 -45.58
CA ARG A 20 33.21 -3.08 -44.68
C ARG A 20 31.84 -2.62 -44.19
N TRP A 21 30.83 -2.57 -45.06
CA TRP A 21 29.47 -2.21 -44.64
C TRP A 21 28.84 -3.25 -43.72
N CYS A 22 29.01 -4.54 -43.98
CA CYS A 22 28.57 -5.61 -43.08
C CYS A 22 29.28 -5.53 -41.72
N PHE A 23 30.57 -5.20 -41.69
CA PHE A 23 31.32 -5.04 -40.44
C PHE A 23 30.88 -3.81 -39.65
N VAL A 24 30.60 -2.68 -40.33
CA VAL A 24 30.05 -1.47 -39.71
C VAL A 24 28.65 -1.74 -39.17
N LEU A 25 27.78 -2.40 -39.94
CA LEU A 25 26.43 -2.78 -39.49
C LEU A 25 26.48 -3.77 -38.32
N ALA A 26 27.42 -4.73 -38.32
CA ALA A 26 27.61 -5.67 -37.21
C ALA A 26 28.14 -4.97 -35.95
N MET A 27 29.06 -4.01 -36.07
CA MET A 27 29.55 -3.19 -34.95
C MET A 27 28.45 -2.29 -34.38
N VAL A 28 27.61 -1.70 -35.24
CA VAL A 28 26.43 -0.91 -34.81
C VAL A 28 25.43 -1.82 -34.11
N PHE A 29 25.13 -3.00 -34.68
CA PHE A 29 24.21 -3.96 -34.07
C PHE A 29 24.72 -4.45 -32.70
N LEU A 30 26.01 -4.79 -32.60
CA LEU A 30 26.65 -5.19 -31.35
C LEU A 30 26.64 -4.06 -30.31
N ALA A 31 26.90 -2.82 -30.73
CA ALA A 31 26.83 -1.65 -29.85
C ALA A 31 25.41 -1.36 -29.34
N THR A 32 24.37 -1.59 -30.17
CA THR A 32 22.96 -1.40 -29.75
C THR A 32 22.44 -2.47 -28.79
N THR A 33 23.09 -3.65 -28.71
CA THR A 33 22.68 -4.71 -27.77
C THR A 33 23.15 -4.46 -26.32
N ALA A 34 24.01 -3.48 -26.09
CA ALA A 34 24.46 -3.08 -24.76
C ALA A 34 23.49 -2.07 -24.12
N THR A 35 22.20 -2.40 -24.05
CA THR A 35 21.20 -1.54 -23.40
C THR A 35 21.49 -1.45 -21.90
N GLY A 36 21.73 -0.22 -21.42
CA GLY A 36 21.88 0.06 -20.00
C GLY A 36 20.59 -0.32 -19.26
N CYS A 37 20.69 -1.21 -18.27
CA CYS A 37 19.57 -1.51 -17.38
C CYS A 37 19.61 -0.57 -16.18
N VAL A 38 18.48 0.08 -15.87
CA VAL A 38 18.30 0.84 -14.63
C VAL A 38 17.70 -0.08 -13.57
N ARG A 39 18.37 -0.23 -12.42
CA ARG A 39 17.84 -0.97 -11.27
C ARG A 39 17.52 0.00 -10.14
N ARG A 40 16.28 -0.03 -9.68
CA ARG A 40 15.80 0.83 -8.60
C ARG A 40 15.34 -0.05 -7.45
N ARG A 41 15.83 0.18 -6.22
CA ARG A 41 15.35 -0.50 -5.02
C ARG A 41 15.05 0.48 -3.89
N LEU A 42 13.93 0.26 -3.22
CA LEU A 42 13.48 0.97 -2.04
C LEU A 42 13.53 0.02 -0.84
N LEU A 43 14.34 0.34 0.17
CA LEU A 43 14.41 -0.34 1.45
C LEU A 43 13.48 0.34 2.45
N ILE A 44 12.49 -0.39 2.95
CA ILE A 44 11.56 0.06 3.97
C ILE A 44 11.96 -0.51 5.32
N ARG A 45 12.13 0.38 6.30
CA ARG A 45 12.39 0.04 7.70
C ARG A 45 11.29 0.59 8.59
N SER A 46 10.96 -0.12 9.65
CA SER A 46 10.09 0.38 10.71
C SER A 46 10.73 0.23 12.08
N ASN A 47 10.35 1.12 12.98
CA ASN A 47 10.65 1.05 14.40
C ASN A 47 9.32 1.03 15.19
N PRO A 48 8.97 -0.09 15.84
CA PRO A 48 9.70 -1.36 15.91
C PRO A 48 9.71 -2.17 14.59
N PRO A 49 10.65 -3.12 14.41
CA PRO A 49 10.68 -4.02 13.26
C PRO A 49 9.54 -5.06 13.27
N GLY A 50 9.33 -5.76 12.15
CA GLY A 50 8.31 -6.81 12.02
C GLY A 50 6.91 -6.29 11.66
N ALA A 51 6.81 -5.13 11.02
CA ALA A 51 5.56 -4.60 10.48
C ALA A 51 5.33 -5.14 9.06
N THR A 52 4.10 -5.51 8.73
CA THR A 52 3.71 -5.88 7.36
C THR A 52 3.59 -4.63 6.50
N VAL A 53 4.30 -4.60 5.38
CA VAL A 53 4.37 -3.47 4.46
C VAL A 53 3.54 -3.72 3.22
N TYR A 54 2.75 -2.72 2.87
CA TYR A 54 2.04 -2.61 1.61
C TYR A 54 2.54 -1.38 0.87
N VAL A 55 2.82 -1.52 -0.42
CA VAL A 55 3.18 -0.42 -1.32
C VAL A 55 2.16 -0.38 -2.43
N ASP A 56 1.49 0.77 -2.61
CA ASP A 56 0.42 0.94 -3.60
C ASP A 56 -0.66 -0.16 -3.48
N ASN A 57 -1.06 -0.47 -2.24
CA ASN A 57 -1.98 -1.55 -1.87
C ASN A 57 -1.51 -2.99 -2.13
N GLN A 58 -0.30 -3.19 -2.66
CA GLN A 58 0.29 -4.51 -2.87
C GLN A 58 1.11 -4.96 -1.64
N PRO A 59 0.88 -6.17 -1.08
CA PRO A 59 1.71 -6.69 0.01
C PRO A 59 3.13 -6.98 -0.48
N ILE A 60 4.13 -6.44 0.22
CA ILE A 60 5.55 -6.64 -0.11
C ILE A 60 6.18 -7.68 0.83
N GLY A 61 5.95 -7.55 2.13
CA GLY A 61 6.56 -8.41 3.14
C GLY A 61 6.60 -7.76 4.52
N VAL A 62 7.52 -8.21 5.37
CA VAL A 62 7.70 -7.70 6.74
C VAL A 62 8.96 -6.85 6.85
N THR A 63 8.92 -5.76 7.62
CA THR A 63 10.09 -4.89 7.81
C THR A 63 11.20 -5.57 8.63
N PRO A 64 12.48 -5.33 8.30
CA PRO A 64 12.97 -4.58 7.14
C PRO A 64 12.78 -5.37 5.82
N CYS A 65 12.27 -4.72 4.77
CA CYS A 65 12.07 -5.32 3.45
C CYS A 65 12.50 -4.37 2.34
N ALA A 66 12.93 -4.91 1.20
CA ALA A 66 13.25 -4.12 0.01
C ALA A 66 12.32 -4.48 -1.14
N THR A 67 11.92 -3.48 -1.92
CA THR A 67 11.12 -3.66 -3.12
C THR A 67 11.75 -2.92 -4.29
N SER A 68 11.69 -3.51 -5.48
CA SER A 68 11.99 -2.79 -6.71
C SER A 68 10.83 -1.88 -7.10
N PHE A 69 11.11 -0.73 -7.70
CA PHE A 69 10.09 0.15 -8.25
C PHE A 69 10.48 0.60 -9.66
N ILE A 70 9.48 0.90 -10.50
CA ILE A 70 9.73 1.30 -11.89
C ILE A 70 9.63 2.83 -11.99
N TYR A 71 8.52 3.41 -11.56
CA TYR A 71 8.27 4.84 -11.72
C TYR A 71 8.61 5.63 -10.46
N TYR A 72 9.27 6.78 -10.66
CA TYR A 72 9.39 7.86 -9.68
C TYR A 72 8.05 8.57 -9.50
N GLY A 73 7.88 9.20 -8.35
CA GLY A 73 6.64 9.85 -7.94
C GLY A 73 6.28 9.55 -6.50
N THR A 74 5.05 9.87 -6.13
CA THR A 74 4.51 9.60 -4.79
C THR A 74 3.92 8.21 -4.75
N ARG A 75 4.31 7.40 -3.77
CA ARG A 75 3.76 6.06 -3.53
C ARG A 75 3.10 5.99 -2.17
N GLU A 76 2.00 5.26 -2.08
CA GLU A 76 1.33 5.01 -0.82
C GLU A 76 2.03 3.85 -0.11
N ILE A 77 2.62 4.11 1.05
CA ILE A 77 3.24 3.09 1.89
C ILE A 77 2.37 2.93 3.13
N ARG A 78 1.84 1.72 3.32
CA ARG A 78 1.02 1.35 4.47
C ARG A 78 1.74 0.29 5.30
N LEU A 79 1.95 0.59 6.57
CA LEU A 79 2.58 -0.31 7.54
C LEU A 79 1.55 -0.75 8.56
N VAL A 80 1.44 -2.07 8.75
CA VAL A 80 0.51 -2.68 9.70
C VAL A 80 1.31 -3.53 10.68
N LYS A 81 1.15 -3.27 11.97
CA LYS A 81 1.76 -4.07 13.03
C LYS A 81 0.78 -4.27 14.19
N PRO A 82 0.61 -5.50 14.71
CA PRO A 82 -0.26 -5.75 15.86
C PRO A 82 0.16 -4.93 17.08
N GLY A 83 -0.82 -4.30 17.74
CA GLY A 83 -0.60 -3.42 18.91
C GLY A 83 -0.08 -2.02 18.55
N TYR A 84 -0.01 -1.68 17.27
CA TYR A 84 0.41 -0.38 16.76
C TYR A 84 -0.65 0.17 15.82
N GLU A 85 -0.71 1.49 15.71
CA GLU A 85 -1.57 2.17 14.76
C GLU A 85 -1.13 1.86 13.31
N THR A 86 -2.10 1.71 12.42
CA THR A 86 -1.80 1.53 10.99
C THR A 86 -1.32 2.86 10.42
N LEU A 87 -0.10 2.87 9.90
CA LEU A 87 0.51 4.07 9.35
C LEU A 87 0.40 4.04 7.82
N THR A 88 -0.38 4.96 7.24
CA THR A 88 -0.47 5.16 5.80
C THR A 88 0.14 6.51 5.44
N ILE A 89 1.23 6.51 4.68
CA ILE A 89 1.95 7.72 4.28
C ILE A 89 2.17 7.71 2.76
N ASN A 90 1.90 8.86 2.14
CA ASN A 90 2.27 9.14 0.76
C ASN A 90 3.73 9.57 0.71
N GLN A 91 4.63 8.64 0.40
CA GLN A 91 6.07 8.88 0.34
C GLN A 91 6.46 9.40 -1.06
N PRO A 92 6.92 10.66 -1.19
CA PRO A 92 7.47 11.15 -2.45
C PRO A 92 8.84 10.52 -2.71
N ILE A 93 9.04 10.01 -3.93
CA ILE A 93 10.29 9.48 -4.45
C ILE A 93 10.64 10.31 -5.70
N PRO A 94 11.34 11.45 -5.55
CA PRO A 94 11.60 12.35 -6.67
C PRO A 94 12.52 11.70 -7.71
N ALA A 95 12.21 11.95 -8.98
CA ALA A 95 13.06 11.54 -10.09
C ALA A 95 14.41 12.28 -10.02
N PRO A 96 15.52 11.60 -10.30
CA PRO A 96 16.80 12.27 -10.44
C PRO A 96 16.80 13.19 -11.67
N TRP A 97 17.65 14.22 -11.65
CA TRP A 97 17.73 15.21 -12.74
C TRP A 97 18.03 14.60 -14.11
N TYR A 98 18.73 13.46 -14.15
CA TYR A 98 19.14 12.78 -15.37
C TYR A 98 18.02 11.96 -16.03
N GLU A 99 16.85 11.84 -15.41
CA GLU A 99 15.66 11.18 -16.00
C GLU A 99 14.60 12.18 -16.48
N ILE A 100 14.89 13.48 -16.42
CA ILE A 100 13.97 14.51 -16.89
C ILE A 100 14.19 14.72 -18.40
N PRO A 101 13.17 14.56 -19.25
CA PRO A 101 13.31 14.86 -20.68
C PRO A 101 13.75 16.31 -20.91
N PRO A 102 14.70 16.59 -21.82
CA PRO A 102 15.35 15.69 -22.79
C PRO A 102 16.67 15.04 -22.31
N PHE A 103 17.15 15.36 -21.11
CA PHE A 103 18.44 14.87 -20.58
C PHE A 103 18.47 13.35 -20.39
N ASP A 104 17.29 12.77 -20.16
CA ASP A 104 17.00 11.32 -20.10
C ASP A 104 17.53 10.54 -21.32
N PHE A 105 17.35 11.07 -22.53
CA PHE A 105 17.83 10.38 -23.73
C PHE A 105 19.35 10.25 -23.77
N VAL A 106 20.07 11.23 -23.24
CA VAL A 106 21.55 11.22 -23.25
C VAL A 106 22.07 10.34 -22.13
N SER A 107 21.48 10.40 -20.94
CA SER A 107 21.90 9.57 -19.80
C SER A 107 21.69 8.08 -20.09
N GLU A 108 20.56 7.70 -20.68
CA GLU A 108 20.26 6.29 -21.02
C GLU A 108 21.08 5.76 -22.21
N ASN A 109 21.35 6.58 -23.23
CA ASN A 109 22.06 6.11 -24.44
C ASN A 109 23.60 6.23 -24.34
N VAL A 110 24.13 7.15 -23.52
CA VAL A 110 25.58 7.39 -23.41
C VAL A 110 26.19 6.61 -22.25
N VAL A 111 25.43 6.35 -21.19
CA VAL A 111 25.92 5.61 -20.03
C VAL A 111 25.64 4.12 -20.22
N THR A 112 26.61 3.40 -20.77
CA THR A 112 26.61 1.92 -20.90
C THR A 112 26.71 1.19 -19.55
N LYS A 113 26.67 1.91 -18.44
CA LYS A 113 26.86 1.38 -17.08
C LYS A 113 25.50 1.26 -16.37
N GLU A 114 25.32 0.16 -15.64
CA GLU A 114 24.12 -0.07 -14.82
C GLU A 114 23.93 1.06 -13.80
N ILE A 115 22.82 1.81 -13.93
CA ILE A 115 22.44 2.85 -12.98
C ILE A 115 21.65 2.17 -11.85
N GLN A 116 22.16 2.26 -10.63
CA GLN A 116 21.53 1.71 -9.44
C GLN A 116 21.04 2.84 -8.53
N ASP A 117 19.72 2.96 -8.36
CA ASP A 117 19.10 3.88 -7.40
C ASP A 117 18.63 3.10 -6.17
N TYR A 118 19.30 3.34 -5.04
CA TYR A 118 19.00 2.69 -3.77
C TYR A 118 18.55 3.71 -2.74
N ARG A 119 17.31 3.58 -2.26
CA ARG A 119 16.73 4.52 -1.30
C ARG A 119 16.28 3.79 -0.05
N THR A 120 16.49 4.40 1.11
CA THR A 120 16.04 3.86 2.40
C THR A 120 15.06 4.80 3.04
N VAL A 121 13.90 4.28 3.44
CA VAL A 121 12.86 5.02 4.18
C VAL A 121 12.59 4.33 5.51
N SER A 122 12.50 5.13 6.57
CA SER A 122 12.34 4.64 7.94
C SER A 122 11.12 5.28 8.58
N PHE A 123 10.26 4.45 9.17
CA PHE A 123 9.02 4.89 9.81
C PHE A 123 8.99 4.52 11.30
N ASN A 124 8.47 5.41 12.14
CA ASN A 124 8.22 5.12 13.55
C ASN A 124 6.73 4.84 13.72
N LEU A 125 6.40 3.69 14.31
CA LEU A 125 5.01 3.30 14.55
C LEU A 125 4.57 3.75 15.94
N THR A 126 3.37 4.31 16.03
CA THR A 126 2.72 4.67 17.28
C THR A 126 2.02 3.46 17.88
N PRO A 127 2.17 3.17 19.19
CA PRO A 127 1.43 2.09 19.84
C PRO A 127 -0.07 2.39 19.83
N GLN A 128 -0.89 1.38 19.58
CA GLN A 128 -2.34 1.52 19.58
C GLN A 128 -2.83 1.57 21.02
N VAL A 129 -3.48 2.67 21.41
CA VAL A 129 -4.13 2.77 22.72
C VAL A 129 -5.47 2.03 22.64
N ILE A 130 -5.54 0.85 23.24
CA ILE A 130 -6.81 0.14 23.43
C ILE A 130 -7.52 0.81 24.60
N VAL A 131 -8.56 1.59 24.30
CA VAL A 131 -9.37 2.22 25.34
C VAL A 131 -10.19 1.12 26.04
N PRO A 132 -9.98 0.89 27.36
CA PRO A 132 -10.66 -0.20 28.07
C PRO A 132 -12.16 0.09 28.19
N THR A 133 -12.98 -0.97 28.17
CA THR A 133 -14.45 -0.87 28.10
C THR A 133 -15.05 -0.07 29.25
N GLU A 134 -14.47 -0.14 30.45
CA GLU A 134 -14.92 0.60 31.62
C GLU A 134 -14.81 2.11 31.41
N THR A 135 -13.77 2.58 30.73
CA THR A 135 -13.61 4.00 30.40
C THR A 135 -14.61 4.45 29.34
N LEU A 136 -14.99 3.57 28.41
CA LEU A 136 -16.05 3.84 27.43
C LEU A 136 -17.42 3.91 28.10
N ILE A 137 -17.72 3.00 29.04
CA ILE A 137 -18.96 3.01 29.82
C ILE A 137 -19.05 4.26 30.69
N GLY A 138 -17.98 4.58 31.43
CA GLY A 138 -17.92 5.78 32.27
C GLY A 138 -18.14 7.07 31.48
N ARG A 139 -17.52 7.19 30.28
CA ARG A 139 -17.78 8.31 29.37
C ARG A 139 -19.24 8.34 28.90
N ALA A 140 -19.83 7.20 28.55
CA ALA A 140 -21.22 7.13 28.12
C ALA A 140 -22.20 7.55 29.24
N ASP A 141 -21.97 7.12 30.47
CA ASP A 141 -22.80 7.51 31.61
C ASP A 141 -22.65 8.98 31.97
N GLN A 142 -21.44 9.53 31.87
CA GLN A 142 -21.20 10.98 32.02
C GLN A 142 -21.98 11.78 30.97
N LEU A 143 -21.99 11.34 29.71
CA LEU A 143 -22.77 11.99 28.65
C LEU A 143 -24.28 11.93 28.94
N ARG A 144 -24.80 10.76 29.38
CA ARG A 144 -26.21 10.62 29.79
C ARG A 144 -26.57 11.57 30.93
N GLN A 145 -25.78 11.62 31.98
CA GLN A 145 -26.03 12.50 33.13
C GLN A 145 -25.94 13.99 32.76
N ALA A 146 -25.02 14.36 31.86
CA ALA A 146 -24.91 15.73 31.36
C ALA A 146 -26.17 16.17 30.60
N THR A 147 -26.75 15.29 29.77
CA THR A 147 -28.00 15.60 29.05
C THR A 147 -29.20 15.81 29.99
N LEU A 148 -29.26 15.04 31.09
CA LEU A 148 -30.33 15.16 32.09
C LEU A 148 -30.22 16.45 32.90
N THR A 149 -28.99 16.86 33.23
CA THR A 149 -28.73 18.04 34.08
C THR A 149 -28.66 19.34 33.26
N GLY A 150 -28.76 19.28 31.92
CA GLY A 150 -28.57 20.43 31.04
C GLY A 150 -27.15 21.01 31.12
N GLY A 151 -26.18 20.18 31.52
CA GLY A 151 -24.80 20.60 31.75
C GLY A 151 -24.01 20.79 30.45
N PRO A 152 -22.91 21.56 30.48
CA PRO A 152 -22.05 21.73 29.31
C PRO A 152 -21.50 20.37 28.88
N LEU A 153 -21.60 20.07 27.59
CA LEU A 153 -21.01 18.87 27.00
C LEU A 153 -19.49 18.94 27.17
N PRO A 154 -18.83 17.84 27.61
CA PRO A 154 -17.38 17.83 27.73
C PRO A 154 -16.73 18.09 26.36
N ALA A 155 -15.59 18.79 26.31
CA ALA A 155 -14.96 19.24 25.07
C ALA A 155 -14.51 18.10 24.12
N ASP A 156 -14.39 16.86 24.64
CA ASP A 156 -14.09 15.64 23.88
C ASP A 156 -15.36 14.89 23.41
N ALA A 157 -16.56 15.40 23.74
CA ALA A 157 -17.80 14.95 23.14
C ALA A 157 -17.82 15.45 21.69
N GLY A 158 -17.26 14.66 20.78
CA GLY A 158 -17.35 14.92 19.35
C GLY A 158 -18.79 15.29 19.00
N VAL A 159 -18.98 16.49 18.45
CA VAL A 159 -20.31 17.03 18.11
C VAL A 159 -20.97 16.02 17.17
N PRO A 160 -22.11 15.42 17.53
CA PRO A 160 -22.87 14.65 16.56
C PRO A 160 -23.20 15.58 15.41
N LEU A 161 -22.82 15.23 14.19
CA LEU A 161 -23.36 15.89 13.01
C LEU A 161 -24.88 15.70 13.08
N LEU A 162 -25.57 16.75 13.54
CA LEU A 162 -27.01 16.73 13.73
C LEU A 162 -27.67 16.31 12.41
N PRO A 163 -28.53 15.28 12.38
CA PRO A 163 -29.37 15.07 11.21
C PRO A 163 -30.24 16.34 11.02
N PRO A 164 -30.51 16.75 9.77
CA PRO A 164 -31.30 17.95 9.51
C PRO A 164 -32.66 17.81 10.20
N SER A 165 -33.02 18.86 10.93
CA SER A 165 -34.24 18.96 11.72
C SER A 165 -35.48 18.62 10.89
N LEU A 166 -36.04 17.43 11.10
CA LEU A 166 -37.45 17.18 10.78
C LEU A 166 -38.28 17.73 11.94
N GLY A 167 -39.19 18.63 11.59
CA GLY A 167 -39.95 19.48 12.51
C GLY A 167 -40.63 18.74 13.67
N GLN A 168 -40.83 19.50 14.74
CA GLN A 168 -41.53 19.11 15.96
C GLN A 168 -42.74 18.21 15.69
N ALA A 169 -42.72 16.99 16.22
CA ALA A 169 -43.93 16.19 16.38
C ALA A 169 -44.72 16.74 17.59
N PRO A 170 -46.06 16.94 17.49
CA PRO A 170 -46.84 17.48 18.59
C PRO A 170 -46.93 16.50 19.76
N LEU A 171 -46.92 17.04 20.99
CA LEU A 171 -47.16 16.32 22.24
C LEU A 171 -48.55 15.70 22.25
N GLY A 172 -48.60 14.37 22.20
CA GLY A 172 -49.79 13.56 22.50
C GLY A 172 -49.43 12.07 22.42
N PRO A 173 -50.03 11.18 23.24
CA PRO A 173 -49.84 9.74 23.05
C PRO A 173 -50.46 9.31 21.71
N PRO A 174 -49.86 8.34 20.99
CA PRO A 174 -50.32 7.96 19.66
C PRO A 174 -51.67 7.24 19.74
N THR A 175 -52.74 7.93 19.36
CA THR A 175 -54.02 7.31 19.04
C THR A 175 -53.97 6.79 17.60
N ILE A 176 -53.94 5.47 17.41
CA ILE A 176 -54.15 4.85 16.11
C ILE A 176 -55.66 4.75 15.90
N ILE A 177 -56.19 5.51 14.93
CA ILE A 177 -57.58 5.40 14.48
C ILE A 177 -57.57 4.55 13.20
N THR A 178 -58.00 3.30 13.29
CA THR A 178 -58.27 2.41 12.14
C THR A 178 -59.72 2.63 11.67
N PRO A 179 -60.04 2.57 10.36
CA PRO A 179 -61.32 3.06 9.82
C PRO A 179 -62.55 2.17 10.06
N ASP A 180 -62.53 1.31 11.07
CA ASP A 180 -63.72 0.59 11.55
C ASP A 180 -63.68 0.61 13.08
N GLY A 181 -64.61 1.35 13.69
CA GLY A 181 -64.55 1.76 15.09
C GLY A 181 -64.69 0.64 16.12
N GLN A 182 -63.62 -0.14 16.35
CA GLN A 182 -63.52 -1.06 17.48
C GLN A 182 -62.17 -0.93 18.20
N THR A 183 -62.25 -0.54 19.47
CA THR A 183 -61.14 -0.53 20.44
C THR A 183 -60.78 -1.97 20.82
N THR A 184 -59.58 -2.44 20.46
CA THR A 184 -59.08 -3.73 20.96
C THR A 184 -57.79 -3.51 21.76
N LEU A 185 -57.85 -3.84 23.06
CA LEU A 185 -56.69 -4.04 23.93
C LEU A 185 -55.83 -5.17 23.34
N ALA A 186 -54.58 -4.88 22.98
CA ALA A 186 -53.65 -5.92 22.55
C ALA A 186 -53.30 -6.83 23.76
N PRO A 187 -53.45 -8.16 23.66
CA PRO A 187 -53.12 -9.09 24.73
C PRO A 187 -51.60 -9.24 24.88
N GLN A 188 -51.16 -9.40 26.11
CA GLN A 188 -49.80 -9.79 26.45
C GLN A 188 -49.48 -11.21 25.95
N GLY A 189 -48.25 -11.40 25.45
CA GLY A 189 -47.54 -12.67 25.57
C GLY A 189 -47.27 -13.46 24.29
N VAL A 190 -46.06 -13.31 23.72
CA VAL A 190 -45.24 -14.44 23.24
C VAL A 190 -43.75 -14.01 23.28
N PRO A 191 -42.82 -14.75 23.91
CA PRO A 191 -41.40 -14.45 23.84
C PRO A 191 -40.84 -14.92 22.49
N ALA A 192 -40.11 -14.04 21.79
CA ALA A 192 -39.31 -14.43 20.63
C ALA A 192 -38.12 -15.29 21.09
N PRO A 193 -37.68 -16.30 20.31
CA PRO A 193 -36.57 -17.16 20.70
C PRO A 193 -35.26 -16.35 20.67
N MET A 194 -34.58 -16.40 21.81
CA MET A 194 -33.24 -15.86 22.03
C MET A 194 -32.21 -16.67 21.21
N LEU A 195 -31.62 -16.06 20.19
CA LEU A 195 -30.36 -16.52 19.61
C LEU A 195 -29.23 -16.06 20.53
N ALA A 196 -28.70 -16.99 21.31
CA ALA A 196 -27.56 -16.76 22.20
C ALA A 196 -26.28 -16.44 21.39
N PRO A 197 -25.36 -15.60 21.90
CA PRO A 197 -24.01 -15.53 21.37
C PRO A 197 -23.27 -16.84 21.68
N GLU A 198 -22.53 -17.33 20.70
CA GLU A 198 -21.75 -18.57 20.78
C GLU A 198 -20.73 -18.49 21.93
N TYR A 199 -20.93 -19.30 22.97
CA TYR A 199 -20.03 -19.41 24.12
C TYR A 199 -18.87 -20.34 23.77
N VAL A 200 -17.65 -19.80 23.65
CA VAL A 200 -16.42 -20.60 23.55
C VAL A 200 -15.96 -20.96 24.96
N ALA A 201 -15.97 -22.26 25.27
CA ALA A 201 -15.58 -22.79 26.57
C ALA A 201 -14.08 -22.57 26.87
N PRO A 202 -13.69 -22.22 28.11
CA PRO A 202 -12.30 -22.13 28.49
C PRO A 202 -11.72 -23.55 28.64
N GLY A 203 -10.77 -23.91 27.78
CA GLY A 203 -10.12 -25.23 27.84
C GLY A 203 -9.60 -25.80 26.51
N VAL A 204 -9.77 -25.11 25.38
CA VAL A 204 -9.17 -25.56 24.12
C VAL A 204 -7.69 -25.17 24.10
N ALA A 205 -6.83 -26.17 24.27
CA ALA A 205 -5.39 -26.01 24.15
C ALA A 205 -5.01 -25.54 22.73
N LEU A 206 -4.21 -24.47 22.67
CA LEU A 206 -3.44 -24.09 21.47
C LEU A 206 -2.56 -25.29 21.06
N PRO A 207 -2.48 -25.67 19.78
CA PRO A 207 -1.38 -26.51 19.34
C PRO A 207 -0.09 -25.69 19.43
N THR A 208 0.65 -25.88 20.53
CA THR A 208 2.04 -25.51 20.65
C THR A 208 2.84 -26.41 19.69
N THR A 209 3.38 -25.85 18.61
CA THR A 209 4.48 -26.47 17.89
C THR A 209 5.51 -25.39 17.55
N PRO A 210 6.75 -25.50 18.06
CA PRO A 210 7.84 -24.63 17.68
C PRO A 210 8.44 -25.14 16.37
N GLY A 211 8.30 -24.42 15.27
CA GLY A 211 8.95 -24.84 14.02
C GLY A 211 8.58 -24.02 12.80
N ALA A 212 9.60 -23.32 12.28
CA ALA A 212 9.72 -22.76 10.93
C ALA A 212 8.61 -21.80 10.46
N GLY A 213 8.97 -20.51 10.42
CA GLY A 213 8.19 -19.49 9.72
C GLY A 213 7.98 -19.88 8.25
N LEU A 214 6.72 -20.17 7.91
CA LEU A 214 6.27 -20.26 6.53
C LEU A 214 6.09 -18.82 6.02
N LEU A 215 7.05 -18.40 5.20
CA LEU A 215 6.92 -17.22 4.34
C LEU A 215 5.62 -17.32 3.51
N PRO A 216 4.83 -16.24 3.38
CA PRO A 216 3.85 -16.16 2.32
C PRO A 216 4.55 -16.20 0.94
N PRO A 217 3.96 -16.88 -0.06
CA PRO A 217 4.57 -17.00 -1.39
C PRO A 217 4.58 -15.62 -2.07
N GLY A 218 5.76 -15.00 -2.15
CA GLY A 218 5.97 -13.74 -2.88
C GLY A 218 6.98 -12.76 -2.27
N GLY A 219 7.38 -12.93 -1.01
CA GLY A 219 8.39 -12.08 -0.38
C GLY A 219 9.81 -12.56 -0.66
N GLN A 220 10.58 -11.85 -1.49
CA GLN A 220 12.01 -12.15 -1.66
C GLN A 220 12.79 -11.76 -0.39
N VAL A 221 13.62 -12.69 0.10
CA VAL A 221 14.58 -12.45 1.18
C VAL A 221 15.68 -11.51 0.67
N LEU A 222 16.03 -10.51 1.48
CA LEU A 222 16.96 -9.42 1.17
C LEU A 222 18.36 -9.91 0.77
N GLU A 223 18.86 -9.46 -0.39
CA GLU A 223 20.29 -9.30 -0.62
C GLU A 223 20.72 -7.93 -0.08
N PRO A 224 21.76 -7.83 0.77
CA PRO A 224 22.23 -6.57 1.33
C PRO A 224 22.59 -5.56 0.23
N LEU A 225 22.17 -4.32 0.39
CA LEU A 225 22.53 -3.22 -0.50
C LEU A 225 24.07 -3.04 -0.50
N PRO A 226 24.72 -2.96 -1.67
CA PRO A 226 26.12 -2.56 -1.73
C PRO A 226 26.26 -1.14 -1.16
N PRO A 227 27.42 -0.82 -0.54
CA PRO A 227 27.64 0.50 0.03
C PRO A 227 27.51 1.57 -1.06
N ALA A 228 26.81 2.67 -0.74
CA ALA A 228 26.67 3.82 -1.63
C ALA A 228 28.07 4.29 -2.07
N ARG A 229 28.30 4.35 -3.39
CA ARG A 229 29.51 4.90 -4.01
C ARG A 229 29.27 6.33 -4.46
#